data_AF-A0A961NM37-F1
#
_entry.id   AF-A0A961NM37-F1
#
_cell.length_a   1.000
_cell.length_b   1.000
_cell.length_c   1.000
_cell.angle_alpha   90.00
_cell.angle_beta   90.00
_cell.angle_gamma   90.00
#
_symmetry.space_group_name_H-M   'P 1'
#
loop_
_entity.id
_entity.type
_entity.pdbx_description
1 polymer ?
#
loop_
_entity_poly.entity_id
_entity_poly.type
_entity_poly.pdbx_seq_one_letter_code
_entity_poly.pdbx_strand_id
1 'polypeptide(L)' 'MAVLVDENTRVVVQGITGKEGSFHTSQMIEYGTKVVAGVTPGKGGQKSEHGVPVFN' A
#
# COMPACT_ATOMS: atom_id res chain seq x y z
N MET A 1 4.45 9.80 -21.24
CA MET A 1 3.01 9.60 -21.51
C MET A 1 2.59 8.32 -20.80
N ALA A 2 1.82 8.44 -19.73
CA ALA A 2 1.21 7.29 -19.07
C ALA A 2 -0.18 7.03 -19.68
N VAL A 3 -0.63 5.76 -19.68
CA VAL A 3 -1.96 5.39 -20.19
C VAL A 3 -2.97 5.21 -19.06
N LEU A 4 -2.57 4.57 -17.95
CA LEU A 4 -3.48 4.23 -16.85
C LEU A 4 -3.04 4.80 -15.48
N VAL A 5 -1.73 4.82 -15.21
CA VAL A 5 -1.17 5.22 -13.91
C VAL A 5 0.09 6.06 -14.11
N ASP A 6 0.26 7.05 -13.24
CA ASP A 6 1.33 8.04 -13.27
C ASP A 6 1.85 8.35 -11.85
N GLU A 7 2.75 9.31 -11.72
CA GLU A 7 3.32 9.72 -10.43
C GLU A 7 2.29 10.36 -9.47
N ASN A 8 1.11 10.73 -9.94
CA ASN A 8 0.02 11.29 -9.12
C ASN A 8 -0.97 10.22 -8.65
N THR A 9 -0.88 9.03 -9.21
CA THR A 9 -1.76 7.90 -8.88
C THR A 9 -1.58 7.48 -7.43
N ARG A 10 -2.69 7.43 -6.70
CA ARG A 10 -2.74 6.98 -5.30
C ARG A 10 -3.18 5.53 -5.26
N VAL A 11 -2.37 4.68 -4.61
CA VAL A 11 -2.58 3.24 -4.58
C VAL A 11 -3.05 2.78 -3.21
N VAL A 12 -4.03 1.86 -3.21
CA VAL A 12 -4.46 1.13 -2.02
C VAL A 12 -4.09 -0.34 -2.19
N VAL A 13 -3.49 -0.94 -1.16
CA VAL A 13 -3.11 -2.36 -1.19
C VAL A 13 -4.06 -3.19 -0.32
N GLN A 14 -4.82 -4.07 -0.96
CA GLN A 14 -5.65 -5.05 -0.25
C GLN A 14 -4.77 -6.26 0.16
N GLY A 15 -4.83 -6.66 1.42
CA GLY A 15 -3.94 -7.69 1.96
C GLY A 15 -2.55 -7.16 2.33
N ILE A 16 -2.40 -5.86 2.59
CA ILE A 16 -1.11 -5.21 2.89
C ILE A 16 -0.32 -5.87 4.03
N THR A 17 -1.01 -6.45 5.02
CA THR A 17 -0.36 -7.10 6.17
C THR A 17 -0.04 -8.58 5.95
N GLY A 18 -0.36 -9.13 4.77
CA GLY A 18 0.06 -10.46 4.36
C GLY A 18 1.54 -10.47 3.96
N LYS A 19 2.14 -11.65 3.90
CA LYS A 19 3.57 -11.81 3.54
C LYS A 19 3.93 -11.14 2.22
N GLU A 20 3.21 -11.48 1.14
CA GLU A 20 3.45 -10.93 -0.19
C GLU A 20 3.02 -9.45 -0.28
N GLY A 21 1.91 -9.11 0.39
CA GLY A 21 1.41 -7.73 0.45
C GLY A 21 2.42 -6.78 1.07
N SER A 22 3.02 -7.14 2.21
CA SER A 22 4.04 -6.32 2.88
C SER A 22 5.32 -6.24 2.05
N PHE A 23 5.76 -7.37 1.49
CA PHE A 23 6.98 -7.43 0.67
C PHE A 23 6.90 -6.52 -0.56
N HIS A 24 5.85 -6.65 -1.37
CA HIS A 24 5.69 -5.81 -2.57
C HIS A 24 5.37 -4.36 -2.22
N THR A 25 4.59 -4.10 -1.17
CA THR A 25 4.33 -2.72 -0.74
C THR A 25 5.62 -1.99 -0.37
N SER A 26 6.56 -2.69 0.30
CA SER A 26 7.87 -2.13 0.63
C SER A 26 8.62 -1.68 -0.64
N GLN A 27 8.68 -2.56 -1.63
CA GLN A 27 9.35 -2.27 -2.91
C GLN A 27 8.63 -1.15 -3.69
N MET A 28 7.30 -1.11 -3.66
CA MET A 28 6.51 -0.07 -4.31
C MET A 28 6.80 1.32 -3.72
N ILE A 29 6.88 1.41 -2.39
CA ILE A 29 7.18 2.66 -1.69
C ILE A 29 8.62 3.08 -1.95
N GLU A 30 9.58 2.16 -1.88
CA GLU A 30 10.99 2.42 -2.21
C GLU A 30 11.16 2.91 -3.65
N TYR A 31 10.37 2.38 -4.58
CA TYR A 31 10.33 2.81 -5.97
C TYR A 31 9.66 4.19 -6.17
N GLY A 32 8.97 4.74 -5.17
CA GLY A 32 8.30 6.03 -5.22
C GLY A 32 6.80 5.98 -5.53
N THR A 33 6.18 4.80 -5.50
CA THR A 33 4.72 4.66 -5.64
C THR A 33 4.01 5.26 -4.42
N LYS A 34 2.99 6.08 -4.67
CA LYS A 34 2.18 6.70 -3.60
C LYS A 34 1.15 5.72 -3.02
N VAL A 35 1.62 4.79 -2.19
CA VAL A 35 0.74 3.91 -1.41
C VAL A 35 0.14 4.70 -0.24
N VAL A 36 -1.17 4.95 -0.29
CA VAL A 36 -1.85 5.86 0.66
C VAL A 36 -2.63 5.13 1.75
N ALA A 37 -2.99 3.88 1.51
CA ALA A 37 -3.74 3.05 2.44
C ALA A 37 -3.50 1.57 2.15
N GLY A 38 -3.75 0.73 3.14
CA GLY A 38 -3.95 -0.68 2.91
C GLY A 38 -5.17 -1.21 3.66
N VAL A 39 -5.62 -2.39 3.27
CA VAL A 39 -6.81 -3.02 3.84
C VAL A 39 -6.44 -4.41 4.32
N THR A 40 -6.81 -4.77 5.55
CA THR A 40 -6.80 -6.15 6.01
C THR A 40 -7.96 -6.34 7.00
N PRO A 41 -8.92 -7.23 6.71
CA PRO A 41 -10.02 -7.51 7.60
C PRO A 41 -9.55 -7.86 9.02
N GLY A 42 -10.12 -7.19 10.02
CA GLY A 42 -9.77 -7.38 11.43
C GLY A 42 -8.48 -6.69 11.90
N LYS A 43 -7.77 -5.95 11.04
CA LYS A 43 -6.54 -5.20 11.40
C LYS A 43 -6.65 -3.70 11.15
N GLY A 44 -7.87 -3.17 11.03
CA GLY A 44 -8.11 -1.73 10.92
C GLY A 44 -7.54 -0.95 12.11
N GLY A 45 -6.98 0.24 11.86
CA GLY A 45 -6.35 1.10 12.86
C GLY A 45 -4.86 0.85 13.08
N GLN A 46 -4.30 -0.20 12.47
CA GLN A 46 -2.86 -0.46 12.48
C GLN A 46 -2.13 0.38 11.41
N LYS A 47 -0.80 0.36 11.44
CA LYS A 47 0.06 0.90 10.37
C LYS A 47 0.92 -0.23 9.82
N SER A 48 1.20 -0.21 8.52
CA SER A 48 2.21 -1.07 7.92
C SER A 48 3.61 -0.69 8.40
N GLU A 49 4.61 -1.52 8.09
CA GLU A 49 6.02 -1.26 8.41
C GLU A 49 6.52 0.09 7.86
N HIS A 50 5.90 0.57 6.77
CA HIS A 50 6.23 1.86 6.13
C HIS A 50 5.29 3.00 6.55
N GLY A 51 4.55 2.83 7.64
CA GLY A 51 3.67 3.86 8.19
C GLY A 51 2.35 4.05 7.44
N VAL A 52 2.02 3.20 6.46
CA VAL A 52 0.77 3.27 5.70
C VAL A 52 -0.40 2.87 6.61
N PRO A 53 -1.46 3.70 6.73
CA PRO A 53 -2.62 3.36 7.56
C PRO A 53 -3.37 2.14 7.01
N VAL A 54 -3.74 1.22 7.90
CA VAL A 54 -4.50 0.00 7.59
C VAL A 54 -5.95 0.18 8.01
N PHE A 55 -6.86 -0.17 7.10
CA PHE A 55 -8.31 -0.11 7.30
C PHE A 55 -8.92 -1.52 7.27
N ASN A 56 -10.16 -1.60 7.75
CA ASN A 56 -11.00 -2.80 7.72
C ASN A 56 -11.88 -2.77 6.47
#